data_AF-A0A521FCX9-F1
#
_entry.id   AF-A0A521FCX9-F1
#
_cell.length_a   1.000
_cell.length_b   1.000
_cell.length_c   1.000
_cell.angle_alpha   90.00
_cell.angle_beta   90.00
_cell.angle_gamma   90.00
#
_symmetry.space_group_name_H-M   'P 1'
#
loop_
_entity.id
_entity.type
_entity.pdbx_description
1 polymer ?
#
loop_
_entity_poly.entity_id
_entity_poly.type
_entity_poly.pdbx_seq_one_letter_code
_entity_poly.pdbx_strand_id
1 'polypeptide(L)'
;MANNVNITSNGIQKVLRNYNEKQALAEYIWNGFDANAKTVEINYAANELGFIDVLEISDNGHGINFENLSVKFEPFFESEKALQLPVNKNRSVMHGKNGVGRLTFFKFANDAEWQTTFLYRGSLQSGRISIGVHALNNYQSGLLDIPLNDKAGTRVIFSNLKISAEDLEREIIPYLKAEFCWFLELNKKSSYTIMINGIRMDYSDYIQDYEENLEICYEDTKTLFRLKFVQWKESLHKELSKVYFINEKDEEVHKEYTTLNKKADEYFHSVYIQSEFFTDFDFSGSEFDAQVRLYQRSKSSPEFKFLHKKVNELLRAKRKLFLKEYSSRLVERYQKEGIIAEANVDVPDSKQKKDLLDILKTFYEIHPKLFSNLSIDQKKTIVSLLDTVLVSDQRGQILPILEKIAELDDEEKAELNTILMP
;
A
#
# COMPACT_ATOMS: atom_id res chain seq x y z
N MET A 1 -19.34 21.76 40.49
CA MET A 1 -18.22 20.82 40.34
C MET A 1 -18.29 20.28 38.93
N ALA A 2 -17.22 20.45 38.14
CA ALA A 2 -17.15 19.85 36.82
C ALA A 2 -16.67 18.41 36.99
N ASN A 3 -17.40 17.45 36.41
CA ASN A 3 -16.99 16.05 36.37
C ASN A 3 -16.43 15.74 34.98
N ASN A 4 -15.28 15.07 34.91
CA ASN A 4 -14.68 14.65 33.65
C ASN A 4 -15.33 13.35 33.18
N VAL A 5 -15.64 13.26 31.89
CA VAL A 5 -16.10 12.02 31.25
C VAL A 5 -14.87 11.21 30.87
N ASN A 6 -14.73 10.02 31.46
CA ASN A 6 -13.63 9.11 31.16
C ASN A 6 -14.04 8.03 30.15
N ILE A 7 -13.18 7.75 29.18
CA ILE A 7 -13.34 6.60 28.31
C ILE A 7 -13.02 5.30 29.07
N THR A 8 -13.78 4.25 28.81
CA THR A 8 -13.58 2.93 29.42
C THR A 8 -12.88 1.98 28.44
N SER A 9 -12.23 0.93 28.95
CA SER A 9 -11.63 -0.14 28.12
C SER A 9 -12.61 -0.72 27.10
N ASN A 10 -13.87 -0.97 27.51
CA ASN A 10 -14.92 -1.44 26.62
C ASN A 10 -15.27 -0.42 25.52
N GLY A 11 -15.25 0.87 25.84
CA GLY A 11 -15.41 1.94 24.87
C GLY A 11 -14.27 1.95 23.84
N ILE A 12 -13.03 1.87 24.31
CA ILE A 12 -11.82 1.80 23.46
C ILE A 12 -11.91 0.60 22.50
N GLN A 13 -12.21 -0.59 23.01
CA GLN A 13 -12.32 -1.80 22.18
C GLN A 13 -13.42 -1.69 21.13
N LYS A 14 -14.58 -1.11 21.48
CA LYS A 14 -15.68 -0.87 20.54
C LYS A 14 -15.27 0.06 19.40
N VAL A 15 -14.54 1.12 19.71
CA VAL A 15 -14.07 2.07 18.69
C VAL A 15 -13.02 1.43 17.78
N LEU A 16 -12.12 0.62 18.35
CA LEU A 16 -11.06 -0.07 17.62
C LEU A 16 -11.50 -1.44 17.06
N ARG A 17 -12.80 -1.74 17.04
CA ARG A 17 -13.33 -3.06 16.65
C ARG A 17 -12.96 -3.47 15.23
N ASN A 18 -12.79 -2.50 14.33
CA ASN A 18 -12.51 -2.73 12.91
C ASN A 18 -11.04 -3.10 12.64
N TYR A 19 -10.14 -2.95 13.61
CA TYR A 19 -8.79 -3.48 13.49
C TYR A 19 -8.83 -5.01 13.57
N ASN A 20 -7.96 -5.67 12.82
CA ASN A 20 -7.64 -7.08 13.02
C ASN A 20 -6.19 -7.22 13.51
N GLU A 21 -5.76 -8.46 13.72
CA GLU A 21 -4.45 -8.83 14.27
C GLU A 21 -3.31 -8.35 13.35
N LYS A 22 -3.48 -8.52 12.04
CA LYS A 22 -2.53 -8.12 10.99
C LYS A 22 -2.32 -6.61 10.99
N GLN A 23 -3.41 -5.85 11.00
CA GLN A 23 -3.39 -4.39 11.08
C GLN A 23 -2.79 -3.91 12.39
N ALA A 24 -3.13 -4.55 13.51
CA ALA A 24 -2.59 -4.18 14.80
C ALA A 24 -1.06 -4.35 14.86
N LEU A 25 -0.51 -5.46 14.37
CA LEU A 25 0.94 -5.66 14.28
C LEU A 25 1.61 -4.67 13.31
N ALA A 26 0.98 -4.36 12.18
CA ALA A 26 1.47 -3.32 11.27
C ALA A 26 1.56 -1.94 11.94
N GLU A 27 0.63 -1.57 12.83
CA GLU A 27 0.71 -0.31 13.58
C GLU A 27 1.96 -0.25 14.48
N TYR A 28 2.43 -1.36 15.04
CA TYR A 28 3.67 -1.38 15.84
C TYR A 28 4.92 -1.18 14.99
N ILE A 29 4.94 -1.72 13.76
CA ILE A 29 6.03 -1.46 12.82
C ILE A 29 6.03 0.01 12.38
N TRP A 30 4.86 0.54 12.05
CA TRP A 30 4.72 1.97 11.73
C TRP A 30 5.13 2.86 12.90
N ASN A 31 4.84 2.48 14.14
CA ASN A 31 5.29 3.23 15.32
C ASN A 31 6.82 3.26 15.43
N GLY A 32 7.51 2.17 15.08
CA GLY A 32 8.97 2.13 15.01
C GLY A 32 9.52 3.09 13.96
N PHE A 33 9.01 3.05 12.73
CA PHE A 33 9.43 3.99 11.68
C PHE A 33 9.09 5.45 12.01
N ASP A 34 7.93 5.70 12.60
CA ASP A 34 7.54 7.04 13.08
C ASP A 34 8.47 7.53 14.22
N ALA A 35 9.15 6.63 14.95
CA ALA A 35 10.20 6.95 15.90
C ALA A 35 11.58 7.15 15.25
N ASN A 36 11.60 7.30 13.92
CA ASN A 36 12.77 7.44 13.07
C ASN A 36 13.72 6.24 13.10
N ALA A 37 13.18 5.04 13.38
CA ALA A 37 13.94 3.80 13.27
C ALA A 37 14.28 3.51 11.80
N LYS A 38 15.46 2.93 11.57
CA LYS A 38 15.83 2.33 10.28
C LYS A 38 15.51 0.83 10.26
N THR A 39 15.51 0.20 11.42
CA THR A 39 15.27 -1.23 11.57
C THR A 39 14.16 -1.44 12.57
N VAL A 40 13.14 -2.19 12.15
CA VAL A 40 12.16 -2.77 13.04
C VAL A 40 12.29 -4.29 12.95
N GLU A 41 12.29 -4.95 14.10
CA GLU A 41 12.43 -6.40 14.20
C GLU A 41 11.23 -7.00 14.92
N ILE A 42 10.71 -8.09 14.37
CA ILE A 42 9.66 -8.91 14.94
C ILE A 42 10.33 -10.24 15.34
N ASN A 43 10.36 -10.54 16.63
CA ASN A 43 10.85 -11.82 17.12
C ASN A 43 9.71 -12.58 17.77
N TYR A 44 9.60 -13.86 17.41
CA TYR A 44 8.62 -14.73 18.02
C TYR A 44 9.14 -16.16 18.13
N ALA A 45 8.69 -16.88 19.15
CA ALA A 45 9.01 -18.27 19.37
C ALA A 45 7.74 -19.04 19.71
N ALA A 46 7.59 -20.22 19.11
CA ALA A 46 6.44 -21.08 19.32
C ALA A 46 6.86 -22.43 19.90
N ASN A 47 6.00 -23.00 20.72
CA ASN A 47 6.16 -24.36 21.23
C ASN A 47 5.76 -25.42 20.19
N GLU A 48 5.97 -26.69 20.52
CA GLU A 48 5.69 -27.84 19.64
C GLU A 48 4.21 -27.95 19.21
N LEU A 49 3.30 -27.33 19.96
CA LEU A 49 1.86 -27.30 19.64
C LEU A 49 1.48 -26.10 18.76
N GLY A 50 2.44 -25.26 18.37
CA GLY A 50 2.23 -24.08 17.51
C GLY A 50 1.73 -22.83 18.24
N PHE A 51 1.61 -22.86 19.56
CA PHE A 51 1.30 -21.66 20.35
C PHE A 51 2.54 -20.80 20.51
N ILE A 52 2.37 -19.49 20.41
CA ILE A 52 3.46 -18.54 20.56
C ILE A 52 3.70 -18.28 22.06
N ASP A 53 4.92 -18.59 22.52
CA ASP A 53 5.36 -18.33 23.90
C ASP A 53 5.94 -16.91 24.03
N VAL A 54 6.56 -16.40 22.96
CA VAL A 54 7.20 -15.09 22.91
C VAL A 54 6.79 -14.39 21.63
N LEU A 55 6.33 -13.14 21.74
CA LEU A 55 6.21 -12.22 20.61
C LEU A 55 6.66 -10.84 21.08
N GLU A 56 7.65 -10.29 20.38
CA GLU A 56 8.14 -8.94 20.62
C GLU A 56 8.38 -8.20 19.31
N ILE A 57 8.21 -6.88 19.36
CA ILE A 57 8.54 -5.97 18.27
C ILE A 57 9.50 -4.92 18.81
N SER A 58 10.68 -4.80 18.21
CA SER A 58 11.68 -3.80 18.58
C SER A 58 12.06 -2.88 17.44
N ASP A 59 12.38 -1.63 17.77
CA ASP A 59 12.88 -0.62 16.86
C ASP A 59 14.16 0.03 17.39
N ASN A 60 15.00 0.52 16.47
CA ASN A 60 16.22 1.28 16.79
C ASN A 60 16.02 2.81 16.66
N GLY A 61 14.81 3.29 16.91
CA GLY A 61 14.45 4.70 16.85
C GLY A 61 14.90 5.49 18.08
N HIS A 62 14.31 6.66 18.27
CA HIS A 62 14.70 7.58 19.34
C HIS A 62 14.19 7.20 20.76
N GLY A 63 13.40 6.13 20.89
CA GLY A 63 12.79 5.71 22.16
C GLY A 63 11.64 6.63 22.64
N ILE A 64 11.13 6.39 23.84
CA ILE A 64 10.01 7.16 24.41
C ILE A 64 10.52 7.98 25.60
N ASN A 65 10.72 9.28 25.39
CA ASN A 65 11.08 10.20 26.48
C ASN A 65 9.92 10.30 27.51
N PHE A 66 10.24 10.01 28.77
CA PHE A 66 9.28 10.00 29.88
C PHE A 66 8.74 11.38 30.26
N GLU A 67 9.44 12.48 29.90
CA GLU A 67 8.86 13.84 30.04
C GLU A 67 7.63 14.04 29.15
N ASN A 68 7.55 13.31 28.02
CA ASN A 68 6.46 13.40 27.06
C ASN A 68 5.48 12.21 27.19
N LEU A 69 5.57 11.44 28.28
CA LEU A 69 4.82 10.20 28.42
C LEU A 69 3.31 10.43 28.46
N SER A 70 2.86 11.40 29.26
CA SER A 70 1.45 11.80 29.33
C SER A 70 0.92 12.18 27.94
N VAL A 71 1.68 13.00 27.20
CA VAL A 71 1.30 13.45 25.85
C VAL A 71 1.23 12.29 24.84
N LYS A 72 2.05 11.25 25.00
CA LYS A 72 2.06 10.09 24.09
C LYS A 72 1.04 9.01 24.46
N PHE A 73 0.71 8.86 25.75
CA PHE A 73 -0.07 7.74 26.26
C PHE A 73 -1.48 8.10 26.76
N GLU A 74 -1.75 9.34 27.15
CA GLU A 74 -3.06 9.79 27.62
C GLU A 74 -4.04 10.13 26.48
N PRO A 75 -3.64 10.83 25.40
CA PRO A 75 -4.59 11.22 24.37
C PRO A 75 -5.15 10.02 23.61
N PHE A 76 -6.47 9.99 23.47
CA PHE A 76 -7.23 8.98 22.73
C PHE A 76 -7.93 9.65 21.55
N PHE A 77 -7.66 9.19 20.33
CA PHE A 77 -8.06 9.86 19.07
C PHE A 77 -7.39 11.23 18.81
N GLU A 78 -6.37 11.56 19.59
CA GLU A 78 -5.56 12.75 19.42
C GLU A 78 -4.10 12.30 19.28
N SER A 79 -3.44 12.77 18.23
CA SER A 79 -2.03 12.47 17.96
C SER A 79 -1.28 13.79 17.84
N GLU A 80 -0.13 13.93 18.51
CA GLU A 80 0.79 15.07 18.27
C GLU A 80 1.13 15.18 16.78
N LYS A 81 1.16 14.04 16.09
CA LYS A 81 1.43 13.90 14.67
C LYS A 81 0.33 14.53 13.80
N ALA A 82 -0.90 14.66 14.33
CA ALA A 82 -2.02 15.25 13.59
C ALA A 82 -1.80 16.73 13.26
N LEU A 83 -1.05 17.45 14.10
CA LEU A 83 -0.69 18.86 13.87
C LEU A 83 0.36 19.00 12.75
N GLN A 84 1.16 17.96 12.48
CA GLN A 84 2.18 17.94 11.43
C GLN A 84 1.66 17.36 10.10
N LEU A 85 0.48 16.73 10.10
CA LEU A 85 -0.15 16.15 8.90
C LEU A 85 -0.38 17.16 7.77
N PRO A 86 -0.78 18.42 7.99
CA PRO A 86 -0.94 19.37 6.87
C PRO A 86 0.38 19.61 6.12
N VAL A 87 1.50 19.58 6.83
CA VAL A 87 2.86 19.79 6.28
C VAL A 87 3.40 18.51 5.64
N ASN A 88 3.07 17.33 6.18
CA ASN A 88 3.58 16.02 5.75
C ASN A 88 2.56 15.16 4.98
N LYS A 89 1.40 15.68 4.58
CA LYS A 89 0.31 14.90 3.94
C LYS A 89 0.77 14.13 2.70
N ASN A 90 1.74 14.70 2.01
CA ASN A 90 2.31 14.17 0.76
C ASN A 90 3.71 13.58 1.00
N ARG A 91 4.00 13.09 2.20
CA ARG A 91 5.20 12.30 2.53
C ARG A 91 4.79 11.02 3.23
N SER A 92 5.63 10.01 3.18
CA SER A 92 5.43 8.66 3.72
C SER A 92 6.09 8.47 5.08
N VAL A 93 6.90 9.45 5.52
CA VAL A 93 7.66 9.44 6.78
C VAL A 93 6.78 9.35 8.03
N MET A 94 5.49 9.67 7.95
CA MET A 94 4.61 9.73 9.12
C MET A 94 3.27 9.02 8.88
N HIS A 95 3.00 7.96 9.64
CA HIS A 95 1.81 7.12 9.49
C HIS A 95 0.78 7.28 10.64
N GLY A 96 1.23 7.52 11.89
CA GLY A 96 0.37 7.54 13.07
C GLY A 96 -0.60 8.73 13.20
N LYS A 97 -1.83 8.60 12.68
CA LYS A 97 -2.80 9.71 12.60
C LYS A 97 -3.66 9.94 13.85
N ASN A 98 -4.05 8.87 14.54
CA ASN A 98 -5.12 8.95 15.56
C ASN A 98 -4.64 8.65 17.00
N GLY A 99 -3.35 8.37 17.21
CA GLY A 99 -2.84 8.09 18.55
C GLY A 99 -3.47 6.86 19.21
N VAL A 100 -3.94 5.88 18.43
CA VAL A 100 -4.58 4.65 18.95
C VAL A 100 -3.82 3.37 18.63
N GLY A 101 -2.81 3.42 17.77
CA GLY A 101 -2.05 2.24 17.33
C GLY A 101 -1.49 1.43 18.50
N ARG A 102 -0.93 2.09 19.53
CA ARG A 102 -0.42 1.49 20.77
C ARG A 102 -1.47 0.69 21.56
N LEU A 103 -2.77 0.96 21.37
CA LEU A 103 -3.84 0.26 22.06
C LEU A 103 -4.35 -0.93 21.26
N THR A 104 -3.96 -1.11 20.00
CA THR A 104 -4.51 -2.17 19.12
C THR A 104 -4.05 -3.59 19.49
N PHE A 105 -3.06 -3.74 20.40
CA PHE A 105 -2.55 -5.06 20.80
C PHE A 105 -3.62 -6.00 21.36
N PHE A 106 -4.72 -5.48 21.92
CA PHE A 106 -5.78 -6.32 22.47
C PHE A 106 -6.38 -7.30 21.45
N LYS A 107 -6.17 -7.04 20.15
CA LYS A 107 -6.55 -7.92 19.04
C LYS A 107 -5.81 -9.24 19.06
N PHE A 108 -4.54 -9.25 19.47
CA PHE A 108 -3.70 -10.46 19.43
C PHE A 108 -3.05 -10.82 20.77
N ALA A 109 -3.18 -9.99 21.82
CA ALA A 109 -2.62 -10.21 23.14
C ALA A 109 -3.55 -9.69 24.25
N ASN A 110 -3.32 -10.05 25.53
CA ASN A 110 -4.00 -9.39 26.66
C ASN A 110 -3.15 -8.32 27.32
N ASP A 111 -1.83 -8.39 27.18
CA ASP A 111 -0.90 -7.49 27.85
C ASP A 111 0.21 -7.07 26.90
N ALA A 112 0.66 -5.82 27.05
CA ALA A 112 1.81 -5.26 26.34
C ALA A 112 2.71 -4.49 27.31
N GLU A 113 4.01 -4.74 27.23
CA GLU A 113 5.04 -4.00 27.96
C GLU A 113 6.02 -3.35 26.98
N TRP A 114 6.11 -2.02 27.01
CA TRP A 114 7.14 -1.27 26.31
C TRP A 114 8.35 -1.13 27.21
N GLN A 115 9.48 -1.66 26.76
CA GLN A 115 10.81 -1.41 27.31
C GLN A 115 11.53 -0.45 26.38
N THR A 116 11.82 0.75 26.84
CA THR A 116 12.35 1.81 25.97
C THR A 116 13.62 2.40 26.54
N THR A 117 14.55 2.75 25.67
CA THR A 117 15.78 3.48 25.99
C THR A 117 15.82 4.74 25.13
N PHE A 118 16.05 5.89 25.74
CA PHE A 118 16.00 7.18 25.07
C PHE A 118 17.12 8.10 25.56
N LEU A 119 17.54 9.02 24.70
CA LEU A 119 18.53 10.03 25.06
C LEU A 119 17.84 11.19 25.79
N TYR A 120 18.29 11.46 27.01
CA TYR A 120 17.82 12.56 27.83
C TYR A 120 18.98 13.37 28.37
N ARG A 121 19.04 14.64 27.98
CA ARG A 121 20.09 15.61 28.39
C ARG A 121 21.53 15.06 28.25
N GLY A 122 21.78 14.30 27.17
CA GLY A 122 23.11 13.72 26.88
C GLY A 122 23.40 12.38 27.57
N SER A 123 22.46 11.84 28.35
CA SER A 123 22.58 10.52 29.00
C SER A 123 21.47 9.58 28.54
N LEU A 124 21.77 8.28 28.41
CA LEU A 124 20.74 7.29 28.15
C LEU A 124 19.96 7.01 29.43
N GLN A 125 18.64 6.93 29.28
CA GLN A 125 17.73 6.49 30.32
C GLN A 125 16.83 5.41 29.75
N SER A 126 16.34 4.53 30.62
CA SER A 126 15.37 3.51 30.23
C SER A 126 14.18 3.50 31.16
N GLY A 127 13.07 3.02 30.64
CA GLY A 127 11.85 2.86 31.41
C GLY A 127 10.99 1.73 30.89
N ARG A 128 9.99 1.36 31.68
CA ARG A 128 8.95 0.41 31.31
C ARG A 128 7.59 1.07 31.35
N ILE A 129 6.74 0.69 30.41
CA ILE A 129 5.33 1.10 30.34
C ILE A 129 4.52 -0.18 30.11
N SER A 130 3.44 -0.38 30.86
CA SER A 130 2.65 -1.62 30.79
C SER A 130 1.16 -1.30 30.68
N ILE A 131 0.48 -1.98 29.76
CA ILE A 131 -0.96 -1.84 29.52
C ILE A 131 -1.57 -3.23 29.41
N GLY A 132 -2.67 -3.44 30.14
CA GLY A 132 -3.49 -4.65 30.05
C GLY A 132 -4.84 -4.36 29.38
N VAL A 133 -5.41 -5.35 28.70
CA VAL A 133 -6.68 -5.24 27.94
C VAL A 133 -7.88 -4.81 28.79
N HIS A 134 -7.88 -5.14 30.09
CA HIS A 134 -8.93 -4.76 31.02
C HIS A 134 -8.80 -3.31 31.51
N ALA A 135 -7.62 -2.70 31.34
CA ALA A 135 -7.29 -1.35 31.76
C ALA A 135 -6.68 -0.53 30.61
N LEU A 136 -7.23 -0.63 29.39
CA LEU A 136 -6.72 0.09 28.20
C LEU A 136 -6.77 1.61 28.32
N ASN A 137 -7.56 2.13 29.26
CA ASN A 137 -7.63 3.54 29.60
C ASN A 137 -6.63 3.97 30.68
N ASN A 138 -5.71 3.08 31.08
CA ASN A 138 -4.67 3.33 32.06
C ASN A 138 -3.35 2.66 31.63
N TYR A 139 -2.24 3.14 32.15
CA TYR A 139 -0.93 2.52 31.96
C TYR A 139 -0.14 2.60 33.27
N GLN A 140 0.68 1.59 33.52
CA GLN A 140 1.70 1.66 34.57
C GLN A 140 3.02 2.07 33.91
N SER A 141 3.81 2.91 34.57
CA SER A 141 5.11 3.28 34.03
C SER A 141 6.12 3.54 35.14
N GLY A 142 7.39 3.33 34.83
CA GLY A 142 8.50 3.60 35.74
C GLY A 142 9.82 3.73 35.00
N LEU A 143 10.64 4.68 35.44
CA LEU A 143 12.04 4.74 35.02
C LEU A 143 12.83 3.63 35.70
N LEU A 144 13.88 3.17 35.02
CA LEU A 144 14.82 2.20 35.54
C LEU A 144 16.09 2.93 35.98
N ASP A 145 16.73 2.40 37.03
CA ASP A 145 17.96 2.97 37.58
C ASP A 145 19.14 2.87 36.60
N ILE A 146 19.11 1.87 35.72
CA ILE A 146 20.18 1.56 34.77
C ILE A 146 19.57 1.42 33.37
N PRO A 147 20.21 1.99 32.32
CA PRO A 147 19.78 1.79 30.94
C PRO A 147 19.76 0.31 30.55
N LEU A 148 18.70 -0.11 29.88
CA LEU A 148 18.55 -1.48 29.35
C LEU A 148 19.49 -1.75 28.18
N ASN A 149 19.79 -0.72 27.38
CA ASN A 149 20.60 -0.81 26.18
C ASN A 149 21.62 0.33 26.12
N ASP A 150 22.67 0.12 25.34
CA ASP A 150 23.71 1.10 25.02
C ASP A 150 23.30 2.10 23.93
N LYS A 151 22.11 1.94 23.36
CA LYS A 151 21.52 2.76 22.29
C LYS A 151 20.04 3.01 22.54
N ALA A 152 19.53 4.09 21.95
CA ALA A 152 18.10 4.37 21.97
C ALA A 152 17.31 3.37 21.13
N GLY A 153 16.04 3.16 21.50
CA GLY A 153 15.13 2.25 20.83
C GLY A 153 13.99 1.83 21.76
N THR A 154 13.03 1.10 21.23
CA THR A 154 11.92 0.55 22.01
C THR A 154 11.71 -0.90 21.65
N ARG A 155 11.44 -1.75 22.65
CA ARG A 155 11.02 -3.14 22.51
C ARG A 155 9.66 -3.28 23.17
N VAL A 156 8.68 -3.80 22.45
CA VAL A 156 7.35 -4.10 22.97
C VAL A 156 7.20 -5.60 23.08
N ILE A 157 6.92 -6.08 24.28
CA ILE A 157 6.74 -7.49 24.60
C ILE A 157 5.25 -7.73 24.80
N PHE A 158 4.72 -8.74 24.13
CA PHE A 158 3.32 -9.11 24.22
C PHE A 158 3.15 -10.41 25.00
N SER A 159 2.12 -10.49 25.83
CA SER A 159 1.83 -11.68 26.64
C SER A 159 0.36 -12.05 26.59
N ASN A 160 0.08 -13.32 26.90
CA ASN A 160 -1.24 -13.93 26.78
C ASN A 160 -1.80 -13.78 25.36
N LEU A 161 -1.03 -14.32 24.40
CA LEU A 161 -1.28 -14.21 22.97
C LEU A 161 -2.53 -15.00 22.54
N LYS A 162 -3.24 -14.47 21.55
CA LYS A 162 -4.47 -15.02 20.95
C LYS A 162 -4.26 -15.52 19.53
N ILE A 163 -3.03 -15.42 19.04
CA ILE A 163 -2.60 -15.83 17.70
C ILE A 163 -1.62 -16.98 17.79
N SER A 164 -1.66 -17.86 16.80
CA SER A 164 -0.74 -18.99 16.64
C SER A 164 0.44 -18.62 15.72
N ALA A 165 1.47 -19.46 15.73
CA ALA A 165 2.59 -19.34 14.80
C ALA A 165 2.13 -19.48 13.33
N GLU A 166 1.11 -20.31 13.09
CA GLU A 166 0.53 -20.49 11.76
C GLU A 166 -0.15 -19.20 11.26
N ASP A 167 -0.93 -18.52 12.12
CA ASP A 167 -1.53 -17.22 11.78
C ASP A 167 -0.45 -16.19 11.43
N LEU A 168 0.67 -16.21 12.17
CA LEU A 168 1.78 -15.30 11.94
C LEU A 168 2.44 -15.55 10.58
N GLU A 169 2.76 -16.80 10.27
CA GLU A 169 3.46 -17.19 9.04
C GLU A 169 2.57 -17.15 7.79
N ARG A 170 1.32 -17.59 7.88
CA ARG A 170 0.43 -17.75 6.72
C ARG A 170 -0.45 -16.53 6.44
N GLU A 171 -0.70 -15.69 7.43
CA GLU A 171 -1.59 -14.54 7.26
C GLU A 171 -0.93 -13.20 7.55
N ILE A 172 -0.26 -13.07 8.70
CA ILE A 172 0.27 -11.78 9.13
C ILE A 172 1.51 -11.40 8.33
N ILE A 173 2.51 -12.27 8.19
CA ILE A 173 3.73 -11.96 7.43
C ILE A 173 3.42 -11.61 5.97
N PRO A 174 2.58 -12.37 5.24
CA PRO A 174 2.11 -11.96 3.91
C PRO A 174 1.44 -10.59 3.90
N TYR A 175 0.57 -10.30 4.88
CA TYR A 175 -0.03 -8.98 5.02
C TYR A 175 1.04 -7.88 5.23
N LEU A 176 2.03 -8.12 6.09
CA LEU A 176 3.10 -7.16 6.35
C LEU A 176 3.95 -6.90 5.10
N LYS A 177 4.24 -7.93 4.30
CA LYS A 177 4.93 -7.77 3.02
C LYS A 177 4.13 -6.85 2.09
N ALA A 178 2.84 -7.10 1.89
CA ALA A 178 1.97 -6.24 1.07
C ALA A 178 1.84 -4.81 1.61
N GLU A 179 1.79 -4.64 2.93
CA GLU A 179 1.68 -3.33 3.59
C GLU A 179 2.95 -2.48 3.40
N PHE A 180 4.13 -3.09 3.50
CA PHE A 180 5.42 -2.39 3.61
C PHE A 180 6.30 -2.48 2.35
N CYS A 181 5.98 -3.31 1.36
CA CYS A 181 6.84 -3.49 0.16
C CYS A 181 7.14 -2.16 -0.55
N TRP A 182 6.12 -1.34 -0.79
CA TRP A 182 6.28 -0.04 -1.45
C TRP A 182 7.15 0.93 -0.63
N PHE A 183 7.05 0.87 0.70
CA PHE A 183 7.78 1.75 1.62
C PHE A 183 9.25 1.33 1.72
N LEU A 184 9.50 0.03 1.82
CA LEU A 184 10.86 -0.51 1.82
C LEU A 184 11.56 -0.28 0.48
N GLU A 185 10.82 -0.37 -0.63
CA GLU A 185 11.36 -0.07 -1.95
C GLU A 185 11.68 1.43 -2.10
N LEU A 186 10.79 2.32 -1.65
CA LEU A 186 11.03 3.77 -1.59
C LEU A 186 12.32 4.10 -0.85
N ASN A 187 12.55 3.42 0.27
CA ASN A 187 13.61 3.73 1.23
C ASN A 187 14.80 2.76 1.16
N LYS A 188 14.94 2.01 0.06
CA LYS A 188 15.95 0.95 -0.10
C LYS A 188 17.39 1.46 0.08
N LYS A 189 17.68 2.67 -0.40
CA LYS A 189 18.99 3.34 -0.25
C LYS A 189 19.22 3.90 1.16
N SER A 190 18.14 4.24 1.86
CA SER A 190 18.16 4.80 3.21
C SER A 190 18.25 3.74 4.32
N SER A 191 18.57 2.49 3.95
CA SER A 191 18.79 1.34 4.83
C SER A 191 17.59 0.97 5.73
N TYR A 192 16.36 1.32 5.32
CA TYR A 192 15.17 0.86 6.03
C TYR A 192 14.98 -0.64 5.84
N THR A 193 14.68 -1.35 6.92
CA THR A 193 14.50 -2.80 6.91
C THR A 193 13.52 -3.25 7.99
N ILE A 194 12.80 -4.33 7.68
CA ILE A 194 12.02 -5.10 8.64
C ILE A 194 12.70 -6.45 8.78
N MET A 195 12.94 -6.90 10.00
CA MET A 195 13.53 -8.19 10.33
C MET A 195 12.45 -9.07 10.97
N ILE A 196 12.44 -10.36 10.64
CA ILE A 196 11.56 -11.38 11.22
C ILE A 196 12.46 -12.51 11.70
N ASN A 197 12.53 -12.74 13.02
CA ASN A 197 13.42 -13.72 13.64
C ASN A 197 14.87 -13.61 13.13
N GLY A 198 15.41 -12.40 13.08
CA GLY A 198 16.76 -12.12 12.57
C GLY A 198 16.94 -12.23 11.05
N ILE A 199 15.89 -12.55 10.27
CA ILE A 199 15.93 -12.63 8.81
C ILE A 199 15.31 -11.37 8.20
N ARG A 200 15.98 -10.74 7.23
CA ARG A 200 15.42 -9.59 6.52
C ARG A 200 14.17 -10.01 5.76
N MET A 201 13.07 -9.30 5.98
CA MET A 201 11.82 -9.53 5.26
C MET A 201 12.02 -9.27 3.77
N ASP A 202 11.91 -10.33 2.97
CA ASP A 202 11.92 -10.24 1.53
C ASP A 202 10.49 -10.03 0.99
N TYR A 203 10.33 -9.05 0.12
CA TYR A 203 9.08 -8.72 -0.56
C TYR A 203 9.18 -8.90 -2.08
N SER A 204 10.27 -9.48 -2.59
CA SER A 204 10.49 -9.70 -4.03
C SER A 204 9.38 -10.54 -4.66
N ASP A 205 8.78 -11.46 -3.90
CA ASP A 205 7.63 -12.26 -4.27
C ASP A 205 6.36 -11.44 -4.54
N TYR A 206 6.27 -10.21 -4.05
CA TYR A 206 5.16 -9.28 -4.30
C TYR A 206 5.36 -8.38 -5.54
N ILE A 207 6.53 -8.43 -6.18
CA ILE A 207 6.80 -7.70 -7.43
C ILE A 207 6.33 -8.56 -8.61
N GLN A 208 5.42 -8.02 -9.43
CA GLN A 208 4.92 -8.67 -10.64
C GLN A 208 5.80 -8.35 -11.86
N ASP A 209 6.14 -7.07 -12.02
CA ASP A 209 7.03 -6.55 -13.07
C ASP A 209 7.77 -5.33 -12.50
N TYR A 210 8.93 -5.01 -13.04
CA TYR A 210 9.64 -3.80 -12.68
C TYR A 210 10.56 -3.34 -13.81
N GLU A 211 10.87 -2.05 -13.79
CA GLU A 211 11.86 -1.47 -14.69
C GLU A 211 12.70 -0.46 -13.91
N GLU A 212 14.01 -0.66 -13.93
CA GLU A 212 14.99 0.13 -13.18
C GLU A 212 15.90 0.92 -14.12
N ASN A 213 16.51 1.99 -13.58
CA ASN A 213 17.46 2.83 -14.29
C ASN A 213 16.90 3.48 -15.57
N LEU A 214 15.60 3.78 -15.55
CA LEU A 214 14.97 4.58 -16.59
C LEU A 214 15.45 6.03 -16.47
N GLU A 215 15.95 6.60 -17.56
CA GLU A 215 16.41 7.99 -17.58
C GLU A 215 15.57 8.83 -18.54
N ILE A 216 15.05 9.94 -18.02
CA ILE A 216 14.30 10.93 -18.79
C ILE A 216 15.05 12.25 -18.68
N CYS A 217 15.48 12.79 -19.81
CA CYS A 217 16.16 14.09 -19.89
C CYS A 217 15.23 15.14 -20.48
N TYR A 218 15.09 16.28 -19.81
CA TYR A 218 14.53 17.48 -20.43
C TYR A 218 15.67 18.28 -21.07
N GLU A 219 15.73 18.26 -22.40
CA GLU A 219 16.90 18.69 -23.17
C GLU A 219 17.25 20.18 -23.01
N ASP A 220 16.26 21.07 -22.89
CA ASP A 220 16.50 22.51 -22.87
C ASP A 220 17.32 22.95 -21.64
N THR A 221 17.11 22.29 -20.50
CA THR A 221 17.82 22.57 -19.25
C THR A 221 18.76 21.45 -18.82
N LYS A 222 18.86 20.38 -19.62
CA LYS A 222 19.62 19.15 -19.31
C LYS A 222 19.24 18.54 -17.95
N THR A 223 17.99 18.71 -17.56
CA THR A 223 17.47 18.17 -16.31
C THR A 223 17.24 16.67 -16.43
N LEU A 224 17.94 15.89 -15.62
CA LEU A 224 17.86 14.43 -15.60
C LEU A 224 16.91 13.93 -14.51
N PHE A 225 16.02 13.01 -14.89
CA PHE A 225 15.16 12.27 -13.98
C PHE A 225 15.49 10.78 -14.07
N ARG A 226 15.81 10.16 -12.93
CA ARG A 226 16.00 8.72 -12.83
C ARG A 226 14.75 8.07 -12.25
N LEU A 227 14.17 7.14 -12.98
CA LEU A 227 12.92 6.50 -12.67
C LEU A 227 13.14 5.02 -12.35
N LYS A 228 12.34 4.54 -11.40
CA LYS A 228 12.08 3.13 -11.18
C LYS A 228 10.57 2.89 -11.20
N PHE A 229 10.11 1.99 -12.05
CA PHE A 229 8.75 1.50 -12.08
C PHE A 229 8.68 0.15 -11.39
N VAL A 230 7.65 -0.04 -10.56
CA VAL A 230 7.33 -1.34 -9.94
C VAL A 230 5.85 -1.60 -10.09
N GLN A 231 5.51 -2.76 -10.61
CA GLN A 231 4.16 -3.32 -10.59
C GLN A 231 4.06 -4.35 -9.47
N TRP A 232 3.01 -4.25 -8.67
CA TRP A 232 2.76 -5.13 -7.53
C TRP A 232 1.74 -6.21 -7.89
N LYS A 233 1.91 -7.41 -7.34
CA LYS A 233 0.97 -8.53 -7.52
C LYS A 233 -0.37 -8.31 -6.83
N GLU A 234 -0.34 -7.59 -5.72
CA GLU A 234 -1.49 -7.40 -4.84
C GLU A 234 -1.68 -5.92 -4.47
N SER A 235 -2.83 -5.63 -3.86
CA SER A 235 -3.17 -4.31 -3.35
C SER A 235 -2.23 -3.90 -2.20
N LEU A 236 -1.80 -2.65 -2.19
CA LEU A 236 -0.97 -2.05 -1.12
C LEU A 236 -1.83 -1.59 0.09
N HIS A 237 -2.93 -2.30 0.35
CA HIS A 237 -3.92 -2.03 1.38
C HIS A 237 -4.46 -0.58 1.40
N LYS A 238 -3.94 0.26 2.30
CA LYS A 238 -4.34 1.67 2.43
C LYS A 238 -3.60 2.57 1.45
N GLU A 239 -2.44 2.15 0.95
CA GLU A 239 -1.69 2.91 -0.04
C GLU A 239 -2.25 2.63 -1.44
N LEU A 240 -2.43 3.69 -2.22
CA LEU A 240 -2.84 3.60 -3.62
C LEU A 240 -1.63 3.76 -4.52
N SER A 241 -1.77 3.46 -5.81
CA SER A 241 -0.69 3.62 -6.78
C SER A 241 -0.26 5.09 -6.86
N LYS A 242 1.02 5.35 -6.59
CA LYS A 242 1.57 6.71 -6.49
C LYS A 242 2.88 6.88 -7.25
N VAL A 243 3.15 8.14 -7.55
CA VAL A 243 4.47 8.63 -7.93
C VAL A 243 5.10 9.24 -6.70
N TYR A 244 6.31 8.80 -6.35
CA TYR A 244 7.12 9.30 -5.26
C TYR A 244 8.28 10.12 -5.83
N PHE A 245 8.44 11.35 -5.34
CA PHE A 245 9.47 12.28 -5.77
C PHE A 245 10.58 12.34 -4.72
N ILE A 246 11.81 12.08 -5.15
CA ILE A 246 12.98 11.86 -4.29
C ILE A 246 14.09 12.83 -4.72
N ASN A 247 14.68 13.54 -3.76
CA ASN A 247 15.78 14.47 -4.04
C ASN A 247 17.15 13.74 -4.20
N GLU A 248 18.24 14.47 -4.42
CA GLU A 248 19.57 13.86 -4.52
C GLU A 248 20.08 13.21 -3.21
N LYS A 249 19.44 13.51 -2.08
CA LYS A 249 19.78 12.97 -0.74
C LYS A 249 19.02 11.68 -0.39
N ASP A 250 18.34 11.09 -1.37
CA ASP A 250 17.46 9.91 -1.19
C ASP A 250 16.31 10.16 -0.19
N GLU A 251 15.86 11.41 -0.07
CA GLU A 251 14.73 11.80 0.76
C GLU A 251 13.48 11.98 -0.11
N GLU A 252 12.38 11.36 0.30
CA GLU A 252 11.07 11.61 -0.29
C GLU A 252 10.61 13.03 0.07
N VAL A 253 10.44 13.88 -0.94
CA VAL A 253 9.99 15.26 -0.77
C VAL A 253 8.49 15.42 -1.01
N HIS A 254 7.91 14.57 -1.87
CA HIS A 254 6.50 14.61 -2.23
C HIS A 254 5.98 13.27 -2.80
N LYS A 255 4.67 13.04 -2.76
CA LYS A 255 3.99 11.96 -3.48
C LYS A 255 2.61 12.37 -4.01
N GLU A 256 2.25 11.81 -5.16
CA GLU A 256 0.96 12.06 -5.82
C GLU A 256 0.34 10.77 -6.35
N TYR A 257 -0.99 10.72 -6.43
CA TYR A 257 -1.70 9.59 -7.06
C TYR A 257 -1.42 9.53 -8.55
N THR A 258 -1.25 8.32 -9.07
CA THR A 258 -1.25 8.10 -10.52
C THR A 258 -2.66 8.26 -11.11
N THR A 259 -2.73 8.53 -12.41
CA THR A 259 -3.98 8.66 -13.17
C THR A 259 -4.70 7.31 -13.38
N LEU A 260 -4.06 6.20 -12.99
CA LEU A 260 -4.52 4.83 -13.18
C LEU A 260 -5.14 4.22 -11.92
N ASN A 261 -5.35 5.00 -10.86
CA ASN A 261 -6.11 4.53 -9.71
C ASN A 261 -7.60 4.35 -10.02
N LYS A 262 -8.26 3.42 -9.32
CA LYS A 262 -9.72 3.16 -9.42
C LYS A 262 -10.17 2.80 -10.85
N LYS A 263 -9.30 2.18 -11.64
CA LYS A 263 -9.61 1.65 -12.97
C LYS A 263 -10.30 0.28 -12.91
N ALA A 264 -10.46 -0.28 -11.71
CA ALA A 264 -11.06 -1.59 -11.40
C ALA A 264 -10.44 -2.76 -12.16
N ASP A 265 -9.24 -2.53 -12.70
CA ASP A 265 -8.25 -3.55 -12.96
C ASP A 265 -7.43 -3.70 -11.68
N GLU A 266 -6.94 -4.91 -11.40
CA GLU A 266 -6.05 -5.21 -10.26
C GLU A 266 -4.62 -4.69 -10.55
N TYR A 267 -4.50 -3.49 -11.13
CA TYR A 267 -3.26 -2.91 -11.62
C TYR A 267 -2.62 -1.99 -10.58
N PHE A 268 -1.88 -2.60 -9.66
CA PHE A 268 -1.18 -1.91 -8.58
C PHE A 268 0.25 -1.58 -9.00
N HIS A 269 0.69 -0.35 -8.79
CA HIS A 269 2.02 0.09 -9.22
C HIS A 269 2.55 1.26 -8.40
N SER A 270 3.86 1.48 -8.48
CA SER A 270 4.55 2.61 -7.89
C SER A 270 5.64 3.10 -8.83
N VAL A 271 5.81 4.42 -8.89
CA VAL A 271 6.88 5.06 -9.66
C VAL A 271 7.73 5.87 -8.70
N TYR A 272 9.02 5.61 -8.67
CA TYR A 272 10.00 6.33 -7.86
C TYR A 272 10.84 7.19 -8.78
N ILE A 273 10.87 8.50 -8.54
CA ILE A 273 11.57 9.46 -9.41
C ILE A 273 12.59 10.23 -8.58
N GLN A 274 13.86 10.02 -8.89
CA GLN A 274 14.98 10.74 -8.28
C GLN A 274 15.51 11.82 -9.21
N SER A 275 15.64 13.05 -8.69
CA SER A 275 16.28 14.16 -9.40
C SER A 275 16.66 15.30 -8.45
N GLU A 276 17.77 15.99 -8.76
CA GLU A 276 18.12 17.28 -8.15
C GLU A 276 17.07 18.36 -8.44
N PHE A 277 16.27 18.18 -9.50
CA PHE A 277 15.18 19.07 -9.83
C PHE A 277 14.20 19.28 -8.66
N PHE A 278 14.04 18.28 -7.79
CA PHE A 278 13.12 18.32 -6.66
C PHE A 278 13.70 19.00 -5.41
N THR A 279 14.98 19.35 -5.41
CA THR A 279 15.60 20.15 -4.35
C THR A 279 15.03 21.57 -4.40
N ASP A 280 14.47 22.03 -3.28
CA ASP A 280 13.75 23.31 -3.14
C ASP A 280 12.54 23.50 -4.07
N PHE A 281 11.95 22.40 -4.56
CA PHE A 281 10.76 22.44 -5.40
C PHE A 281 9.49 22.75 -4.60
N ASP A 282 8.70 23.70 -5.09
CA ASP A 282 7.43 24.08 -4.49
C ASP A 282 6.27 23.20 -4.99
N PHE A 283 5.91 22.20 -4.20
CA PHE A 283 4.74 21.35 -4.45
C PHE A 283 3.42 21.95 -3.95
N SER A 284 3.45 23.09 -3.25
CA SER A 284 2.29 23.73 -2.63
C SER A 284 1.61 24.78 -3.51
N GLY A 285 2.35 25.35 -4.47
CA GLY A 285 1.84 26.39 -5.36
C GLY A 285 0.66 25.92 -6.23
N SER A 286 -0.47 26.62 -6.14
CA SER A 286 -1.52 26.56 -7.16
C SER A 286 -1.09 27.39 -8.39
N GLU A 287 -1.66 27.12 -9.57
CA GLU A 287 -1.36 27.92 -10.79
C GLU A 287 -1.65 29.44 -10.60
N PHE A 288 -2.44 29.81 -9.59
CA PHE A 288 -2.80 31.18 -9.26
C PHE A 288 -1.80 31.92 -8.34
N ASP A 289 -0.86 31.23 -7.68
CA ASP A 289 0.17 31.84 -6.81
C ASP A 289 1.44 32.28 -7.57
N ALA A 290 1.45 32.12 -8.90
CA ALA A 290 2.62 32.34 -9.76
C ALA A 290 3.12 33.80 -9.77
N GLN A 291 2.36 34.77 -9.25
CA GLN A 291 2.75 36.19 -9.29
C GLN A 291 3.81 36.61 -8.24
N VAL A 292 4.15 35.77 -7.25
CA VAL A 292 5.09 36.14 -6.17
C VAL A 292 6.42 35.36 -6.21
N ARG A 293 6.53 34.27 -6.98
CA ARG A 293 7.69 33.34 -6.93
C ARG A 293 8.38 33.18 -8.29
N LEU A 294 8.94 34.26 -8.82
CA LEU A 294 9.62 34.31 -10.14
C LEU A 294 10.84 33.37 -10.30
N TYR A 295 11.31 32.71 -9.24
CA TYR A 295 12.54 31.89 -9.26
C TYR A 295 12.42 30.49 -8.61
N GLN A 296 11.23 30.08 -8.16
CA GLN A 296 11.06 28.74 -7.57
C GLN A 296 10.49 27.75 -8.59
N ARG A 297 11.15 26.59 -8.72
CA ARG A 297 10.67 25.45 -9.51
C ARG A 297 9.34 24.97 -8.89
N SER A 298 8.35 24.71 -9.74
CA SER A 298 7.02 24.31 -9.30
C SER A 298 6.34 23.42 -10.34
N LYS A 299 5.09 23.01 -10.08
CA LYS A 299 4.33 22.17 -11.03
C LYS A 299 4.08 22.84 -12.38
N SER A 300 4.22 24.16 -12.47
CA SER A 300 4.09 24.90 -13.72
C SER A 300 5.36 24.85 -14.59
N SER A 301 6.51 24.45 -14.02
CA SER A 301 7.79 24.35 -14.70
C SER A 301 7.72 23.41 -15.92
N PRO A 302 8.30 23.79 -17.08
CA PRO A 302 8.32 22.95 -18.28
C PRO A 302 8.87 21.55 -18.03
N GLU A 303 9.92 21.42 -17.22
CA GLU A 303 10.54 20.15 -16.83
C GLU A 303 9.54 19.23 -16.13
N PHE A 304 8.75 19.76 -15.19
CA PHE A 304 7.76 18.99 -14.44
C PHE A 304 6.60 18.56 -15.34
N LYS A 305 6.11 19.45 -16.21
CA LYS A 305 5.06 19.12 -17.20
C LYS A 305 5.52 18.04 -18.17
N PHE A 306 6.76 18.14 -18.65
CA PHE A 306 7.39 17.13 -19.48
C PHE A 306 7.52 15.79 -18.76
N LEU A 307 8.06 15.78 -17.55
CA LEU A 307 8.17 14.58 -16.71
C LEU A 307 6.80 13.93 -16.51
N HIS A 308 5.80 14.71 -16.08
CA HIS A 308 4.46 14.21 -15.83
C HIS A 308 3.84 13.59 -17.09
N LYS A 309 4.04 14.20 -18.26
CA LYS A 309 3.62 13.62 -19.55
C LYS A 309 4.31 12.27 -19.80
N LYS A 310 5.64 12.21 -19.63
CA LYS A 310 6.42 10.99 -19.87
C LYS A 310 6.09 9.85 -18.89
N VAL A 311 5.87 10.16 -17.62
CA VAL A 311 5.41 9.18 -16.63
C VAL A 311 4.03 8.62 -17.00
N ASN A 312 3.11 9.48 -17.43
CA ASN A 312 1.79 8.99 -17.88
C ASN A 312 1.87 8.14 -19.16
N GLU A 313 2.73 8.49 -20.11
CA GLU A 313 2.99 7.67 -21.31
C GLU A 313 3.53 6.28 -20.92
N LEU A 314 4.53 6.22 -20.03
CA LEU A 314 5.10 4.98 -19.49
C LEU A 314 4.01 4.12 -18.81
N LEU A 315 3.24 4.72 -17.91
CA LEU A 315 2.20 4.02 -17.16
C LEU A 315 1.09 3.46 -18.06
N ARG A 316 0.69 4.20 -19.10
CA ARG A 316 -0.28 3.73 -20.10
C ARG A 316 0.27 2.56 -20.90
N ALA A 317 1.53 2.63 -21.35
CA ALA A 317 2.18 1.55 -22.09
C ALA A 317 2.26 0.27 -21.23
N LYS A 318 2.72 0.38 -19.98
CA LYS A 318 2.78 -0.75 -19.03
C LYS A 318 1.39 -1.33 -18.73
N ARG A 319 0.36 -0.49 -18.53
CA ARG A 319 -1.02 -0.97 -18.35
C ARG A 319 -1.57 -1.67 -19.58
N LYS A 320 -1.30 -1.19 -20.80
CA LYS A 320 -1.74 -1.86 -22.05
C LYS A 320 -1.16 -3.28 -22.14
N LEU A 321 0.12 -3.46 -21.81
CA LEU A 321 0.76 -4.79 -21.74
C LEU A 321 0.13 -5.67 -20.65
N PHE A 322 -0.07 -5.12 -19.45
CA PHE A 322 -0.71 -5.84 -18.36
C PHE A 322 -2.11 -6.34 -18.74
N LEU A 323 -2.95 -5.49 -19.33
CA LEU A 323 -4.31 -5.86 -19.70
C LEU A 323 -4.36 -6.98 -20.73
N LYS A 324 -3.41 -7.02 -21.69
CA LYS A 324 -3.28 -8.12 -22.66
C LYS A 324 -2.93 -9.45 -22.02
N GLU A 325 -2.04 -9.44 -21.03
CA GLU A 325 -1.71 -10.66 -20.28
C GLU A 325 -2.89 -11.11 -19.39
N TYR A 326 -3.51 -10.15 -18.70
CA TYR A 326 -4.57 -10.42 -17.73
C TYR A 326 -5.89 -10.81 -18.40
N SER A 327 -6.17 -10.33 -19.61
CA SER A 327 -7.34 -10.73 -20.40
C SER A 327 -7.33 -12.25 -20.68
N SER A 328 -6.15 -12.81 -20.91
CA SER A 328 -5.98 -14.26 -21.07
C SER A 328 -6.21 -15.01 -19.75
N ARG A 329 -5.68 -14.51 -18.64
CA ARG A 329 -5.92 -15.09 -17.30
C ARG A 329 -7.39 -15.01 -16.88
N LEU A 330 -8.11 -13.95 -17.26
CA LEU A 330 -9.55 -13.80 -17.00
C LEU A 330 -10.33 -14.94 -17.65
N VAL A 331 -10.03 -15.24 -18.92
CA VAL A 331 -10.68 -16.31 -19.67
C VAL A 331 -10.42 -17.67 -19.03
N GLU A 332 -9.16 -17.97 -18.66
CA GLU A 332 -8.81 -19.21 -17.96
C GLU A 332 -9.55 -19.33 -16.62
N ARG A 333 -9.67 -18.23 -15.87
CA ARG A 333 -10.43 -18.18 -14.62
C ARG A 333 -11.91 -18.49 -14.87
N TYR A 334 -12.51 -17.91 -15.90
CA TYR A 334 -13.91 -18.15 -16.23
C TYR A 334 -14.17 -19.58 -16.69
N GLN A 335 -13.21 -20.24 -17.33
CA GLN A 335 -13.29 -21.66 -17.63
C GLN A 335 -13.26 -22.50 -16.34
N LYS A 336 -12.30 -22.25 -15.45
CA LYS A 336 -12.19 -22.95 -14.15
C LYS A 336 -13.41 -22.73 -13.24
N GLU A 337 -14.00 -21.54 -13.27
CA GLU A 337 -15.23 -21.20 -12.52
C GLU A 337 -16.51 -21.80 -13.17
N GLY A 338 -16.40 -22.50 -14.31
CA GLY A 338 -17.54 -23.06 -15.04
C GLY A 338 -18.49 -22.00 -15.61
N ILE A 339 -17.97 -20.79 -15.88
CA ILE A 339 -18.70 -19.69 -16.52
C ILE A 339 -18.69 -19.88 -18.04
N ILE A 340 -17.53 -20.26 -18.58
CA ILE A 340 -17.36 -20.66 -19.98
C ILE A 340 -17.28 -22.17 -20.01
N ALA A 341 -18.07 -22.83 -20.87
CA ALA A 341 -18.02 -24.27 -21.01
C ALA A 341 -16.62 -24.75 -21.46
N GLU A 342 -16.07 -25.76 -20.77
CA GLU A 342 -14.84 -26.43 -21.18
C GLU A 342 -14.98 -27.02 -22.58
N ALA A 343 -13.87 -27.14 -23.32
CA ALA A 343 -13.92 -27.74 -24.64
C ALA A 343 -14.28 -29.22 -24.47
N ASN A 344 -15.40 -29.65 -25.04
CA ASN A 344 -15.65 -31.09 -25.20
C ASN A 344 -14.55 -31.64 -26.11
N VAL A 345 -13.84 -32.67 -25.64
CA VAL A 345 -12.72 -33.32 -26.35
C VAL A 345 -13.14 -33.82 -27.75
N ASP A 346 -14.44 -34.04 -27.97
CA ASP A 346 -15.03 -34.55 -29.21
C ASP A 346 -15.60 -33.48 -30.17
N VAL A 347 -15.58 -32.19 -29.80
CA VAL A 347 -16.07 -31.11 -30.68
C VAL A 347 -14.90 -30.14 -30.92
N PRO A 348 -14.36 -30.07 -32.15
CA PRO A 348 -13.31 -29.12 -32.47
C PRO A 348 -13.77 -27.71 -32.14
N ASP A 349 -12.91 -26.98 -31.46
CA ASP A 349 -12.98 -25.56 -31.13
C ASP A 349 -13.76 -24.78 -32.20
N SER A 350 -15.06 -24.56 -31.97
CA SER A 350 -15.91 -23.92 -32.97
C SER A 350 -15.42 -22.48 -33.14
N LYS A 351 -15.40 -21.97 -34.38
CA LYS A 351 -15.05 -20.55 -34.67
C LYS A 351 -15.76 -19.60 -33.70
N GLN A 352 -17.00 -19.89 -33.34
CA GLN A 352 -17.80 -19.21 -32.32
C GLN A 352 -17.12 -19.14 -30.95
N LYS A 353 -16.59 -20.24 -30.43
CA LYS A 353 -15.92 -20.26 -29.12
C LYS A 353 -14.69 -19.37 -29.16
N LYS A 354 -13.87 -19.47 -30.22
CA LYS A 354 -12.72 -18.58 -30.40
C LYS A 354 -13.14 -17.11 -30.44
N ASP A 355 -14.17 -16.78 -31.23
CA ASP A 355 -14.73 -15.42 -31.32
C ASP A 355 -15.19 -14.90 -29.95
N LEU A 356 -15.85 -15.73 -29.13
CA LEU A 356 -16.27 -15.37 -27.78
C LEU A 356 -15.07 -15.08 -26.87
N LEU A 357 -14.03 -15.93 -26.90
CA LEU A 357 -12.83 -15.70 -26.08
C LEU A 357 -12.11 -14.42 -26.51
N ASP A 358 -11.98 -14.19 -27.82
CA ASP A 358 -11.33 -13.00 -28.37
C ASP A 358 -12.12 -11.73 -28.00
N ILE A 359 -13.46 -11.74 -28.13
CA ILE A 359 -14.31 -10.63 -27.68
C ILE A 359 -14.17 -10.37 -26.19
N LEU A 360 -14.21 -11.41 -25.34
CA LEU A 360 -14.08 -11.23 -23.90
C LEU A 360 -12.73 -10.61 -23.53
N LYS A 361 -11.66 -11.00 -24.23
CA LYS A 361 -10.34 -10.40 -24.04
C LYS A 361 -10.33 -8.93 -24.44
N THR A 362 -10.80 -8.61 -25.65
CA THR A 362 -10.86 -7.24 -26.16
C THR A 362 -11.74 -6.35 -25.28
N PHE A 363 -12.90 -6.84 -24.84
CA PHE A 363 -13.77 -6.11 -23.90
C PHE A 363 -13.07 -5.81 -22.58
N TYR A 364 -12.33 -6.78 -22.03
CA TYR A 364 -11.59 -6.59 -20.80
C TYR A 364 -10.46 -5.57 -21.00
N GLU A 365 -9.72 -5.65 -22.11
CA GLU A 365 -8.63 -4.72 -22.42
C GLU A 365 -9.11 -3.27 -22.56
N ILE A 366 -10.26 -3.07 -23.19
CA ILE A 366 -10.88 -1.76 -23.36
C ILE A 366 -11.46 -1.25 -22.03
N HIS A 367 -12.27 -2.07 -21.34
CA HIS A 367 -13.03 -1.63 -20.18
C HIS A 367 -13.10 -2.69 -19.06
N PRO A 368 -12.00 -2.90 -18.29
CA PRO A 368 -11.91 -3.93 -17.25
C PRO A 368 -13.03 -3.88 -16.20
N LYS A 369 -13.52 -2.66 -15.92
CA LYS A 369 -14.64 -2.38 -15.00
C LYS A 369 -15.89 -3.20 -15.29
N LEU A 370 -16.14 -3.55 -16.56
CA LEU A 370 -17.30 -4.37 -16.95
C LEU A 370 -17.28 -5.75 -16.28
N PHE A 371 -16.10 -6.25 -15.91
CA PHE A 371 -15.91 -7.58 -15.35
C PHE A 371 -15.52 -7.55 -13.86
N SER A 372 -15.45 -6.37 -13.25
CA SER A 372 -15.04 -6.17 -11.86
C SER A 372 -16.21 -6.35 -10.88
N ASN A 373 -15.96 -6.98 -9.72
CA ASN A 373 -16.92 -7.14 -8.61
C ASN A 373 -18.27 -7.79 -9.00
N LEU A 374 -18.27 -8.68 -9.99
CA LEU A 374 -19.47 -9.42 -10.42
C LEU A 374 -19.61 -10.75 -9.67
N SER A 375 -20.84 -11.11 -9.32
CA SER A 375 -21.16 -12.48 -8.86
C SER A 375 -21.01 -13.49 -10.01
N ILE A 376 -20.89 -14.78 -9.67
CA ILE A 376 -20.80 -15.87 -10.67
C ILE A 376 -21.98 -15.81 -11.63
N ASP A 377 -23.20 -15.58 -11.13
CA ASP A 377 -24.41 -15.49 -11.97
C ASP A 377 -24.39 -14.28 -12.91
N GLN A 378 -23.87 -13.14 -12.45
CA GLN A 378 -23.72 -11.94 -13.29
C GLN A 378 -22.68 -12.18 -14.40
N LYS A 379 -21.55 -12.82 -14.09
CA LYS A 379 -20.54 -13.20 -15.07
C LYS A 379 -21.13 -14.16 -16.11
N LYS A 380 -21.85 -15.21 -15.69
CA LYS A 380 -22.56 -16.15 -16.58
C LYS A 380 -23.56 -15.44 -17.48
N THR A 381 -24.31 -14.50 -16.93
CA THR A 381 -25.29 -13.73 -17.70
C THR A 381 -24.61 -12.91 -18.80
N ILE A 382 -23.54 -12.16 -18.48
CA ILE A 382 -22.81 -11.36 -19.46
C ILE A 382 -22.20 -12.23 -20.56
N VAL A 383 -21.52 -13.32 -20.18
CA VAL A 383 -20.90 -14.25 -21.13
C VAL A 383 -21.95 -14.90 -22.03
N SER A 384 -23.08 -15.33 -21.48
CA SER A 384 -24.17 -15.95 -22.25
C SER A 384 -24.85 -14.97 -23.21
N LEU A 385 -25.03 -13.71 -22.81
CA LEU A 385 -25.58 -12.67 -23.67
C LEU A 385 -24.62 -12.36 -24.83
N LEU A 386 -23.32 -12.23 -24.55
CA LEU A 386 -22.31 -12.02 -25.59
C LEU A 386 -22.26 -13.18 -26.58
N ASP A 387 -22.27 -14.42 -26.09
CA ASP A 387 -22.32 -15.63 -26.92
C ASP A 387 -23.58 -15.68 -27.79
N THR A 388 -24.74 -15.30 -27.23
CA THR A 388 -26.01 -15.23 -27.97
C THR A 388 -25.96 -14.18 -29.09
N VAL A 389 -25.44 -12.99 -28.80
CA VAL A 389 -25.33 -11.91 -29.81
C VAL A 389 -24.34 -12.29 -30.90
N LEU A 390 -23.24 -12.97 -30.57
CA LEU A 390 -22.21 -13.43 -31.50
C LEU A 390 -22.72 -14.40 -32.57
N VAL A 391 -23.72 -15.21 -32.23
CA VAL A 391 -24.36 -16.19 -33.14
C VAL A 391 -25.55 -15.58 -33.89
N SER A 392 -26.02 -14.41 -33.47
CA SER A 392 -27.15 -13.73 -34.08
C SER A 392 -26.74 -12.85 -35.27
N ASP A 393 -27.71 -12.49 -36.10
CA ASP A 393 -27.56 -11.48 -37.17
C ASP A 393 -27.23 -10.06 -36.61
N GLN A 394 -27.26 -9.90 -35.28
CA GLN A 394 -26.94 -8.66 -34.57
C GLN A 394 -25.48 -8.59 -34.07
N ARG A 395 -24.59 -9.48 -34.52
CA ARG A 395 -23.16 -9.46 -34.17
C ARG A 395 -22.52 -8.07 -34.29
N GLY A 396 -22.87 -7.31 -35.33
CA GLY A 396 -22.40 -5.94 -35.53
C GLY A 396 -22.84 -4.91 -34.48
N GLN A 397 -23.82 -5.23 -33.63
CA GLN A 397 -24.30 -4.35 -32.55
C GLN A 397 -23.39 -4.33 -31.33
N ILE A 398 -22.45 -5.27 -31.22
CA ILE A 398 -21.51 -5.36 -30.10
C ILE A 398 -20.65 -4.08 -30.00
N LEU A 399 -20.14 -3.58 -31.13
CA LEU A 399 -19.32 -2.37 -31.17
C LEU A 399 -20.12 -1.10 -30.75
N PRO A 400 -21.30 -0.80 -31.31
CA PRO A 400 -22.14 0.31 -30.84
C PRO A 400 -22.52 0.24 -29.35
N ILE A 401 -22.70 -0.96 -28.80
CA ILE A 401 -22.98 -1.13 -27.36
C ILE A 401 -21.74 -0.74 -26.54
N LEU A 402 -20.55 -1.20 -26.94
CA LEU A 402 -19.30 -0.80 -26.30
C LEU A 402 -19.05 0.71 -26.38
N GLU A 403 -19.27 1.32 -27.53
CA GLU A 403 -19.08 2.78 -27.73
C GLU A 403 -19.98 3.63 -26.83
N LYS A 404 -21.12 3.09 -26.38
CA LYS A 404 -21.98 3.77 -25.38
C LYS A 404 -21.42 3.72 -23.97
N ILE A 405 -20.52 2.78 -23.68
CA ILE A 405 -20.03 2.48 -22.34
C ILE A 405 -18.57 2.92 -22.17
N ALA A 406 -17.80 2.93 -23.26
CA ALA A 406 -16.40 3.30 -23.30
C ALA A 406 -16.09 4.16 -24.53
N GLU A 407 -15.23 5.17 -24.35
CA GLU A 407 -14.61 5.86 -25.48
C GLU A 407 -13.55 4.95 -26.08
N LEU A 408 -13.75 4.54 -27.33
CA LEU A 408 -12.83 3.67 -28.08
C LEU A 408 -11.98 4.50 -29.04
N ASP A 409 -10.68 4.20 -29.12
CA ASP A 409 -9.82 4.74 -30.17
C ASP A 409 -9.94 3.98 -31.50
N ASP A 410 -9.37 4.52 -32.58
CA ASP A 410 -9.46 3.93 -33.92
C ASP A 410 -8.78 2.55 -34.02
N GLU A 411 -7.76 2.28 -33.20
CA GLU A 411 -7.06 0.99 -33.14
C GLU A 411 -7.96 -0.07 -32.49
N GLU A 412 -8.56 0.25 -31.35
CA GLU A 412 -9.51 -0.60 -30.62
C GLU A 412 -10.76 -0.92 -31.46
N LYS A 413 -11.27 0.07 -32.21
CA LYS A 413 -12.38 -0.13 -33.16
C LYS A 413 -12.00 -1.06 -34.30
N ALA A 414 -10.79 -0.92 -34.85
CA ALA A 414 -10.30 -1.78 -35.92
C ALA A 414 -10.15 -3.22 -35.44
N GLU A 415 -9.59 -3.43 -34.25
CA GLU A 415 -9.43 -4.75 -33.62
C GLU A 415 -10.79 -5.43 -33.37
N LEU A 416 -11.76 -4.70 -32.80
CA LEU A 416 -13.12 -5.21 -32.64
C LEU A 416 -13.77 -5.57 -33.97
N ASN A 417 -13.63 -4.72 -34.99
CA ASN A 417 -14.22 -5.00 -36.31
C ASN A 417 -13.60 -6.22 -36.98
N THR A 418 -12.30 -6.49 -36.80
CA THR A 418 -11.69 -7.73 -37.33
C THR A 418 -12.28 -8.99 -36.70
N ILE A 419 -12.73 -8.92 -35.45
CA ILE A 419 -13.41 -10.03 -34.79
C ILE A 419 -14.89 -10.07 -35.20
N LEU A 420 -15.56 -8.92 -35.29
CA LEU A 420 -17.02 -8.82 -35.49
C LEU A 420 -17.48 -8.99 -36.94
N MET A 421 -16.63 -8.67 -37.91
CA MET A 421 -16.92 -8.81 -39.35
C MET A 421 -15.92 -9.80 -40.01
N PRO A 422 -16.01 -11.11 -39.68
CA PRO A 422 -15.03 -12.11 -40.12
C PRO A 422 -15.25 -12.67 -41.53
#